data_AF-A0AAD5JCU2-F1
#
_entry.id   AF-A0AAD5JCU2-F1
#
_cell.length_a   1.000
_cell.length_b   1.000
_cell.length_c   1.000
_cell.angle_alpha   90.00
_cell.angle_beta   90.00
_cell.angle_gamma   90.00
#
_symmetry.space_group_name_H-M   'P 1'
#
loop_
_entity.id
_entity.type
_entity.pdbx_description
1 polymer ?
#
loop_
_entity_poly.entity_id
_entity_poly.type
_entity_poly.pdbx_seq_one_letter_code
_entity_poly.pdbx_strand_id
1 'polypeptide(L)'
;MASYILLGPSVLAGKPFSDKPETDEATMISLIYESMNMNLEEGKSPMGIARRIFPRESDKEYEKLEEAHYVYRVRDRLRKQVLVPLHKALQLPEVFMSANEWNSLPYGRVPSVAMKNFKNLFEKHDKERFEAYLEKVKSGEAKIAAGALLPHEIVKSANEDSLGEVAELQWKRMVEDVSKKGKLRDCMAVCDVSGSMHGIPMEVCVALGILVSELSEEPWKGKLITFSENPQLHLVEGDSLKAKSESVEDMDFGMNTDFQKVFDIILEIVTENNLSEDQLIKRLFVFSDMEFDCADVKSQRMFVESDGEQSKKGWETDYEVIQRKFKEHGYSKVPEIVFWNLRDSNSTPVVAKQSGVAMVSGFSKNLLTLFLDVGGIVNAEDVMGLALAGEEYKKLFVFD
;
A
#
# COMPACT_ATOMS: atom_id res chain seq x y z
N MET A 1 5.15 22.24 9.70
CA MET A 1 6.31 21.36 9.99
C MET A 1 5.96 20.01 9.42
N ALA A 2 6.57 19.64 8.30
CA ALA A 2 6.28 18.39 7.59
C ALA A 2 6.86 17.20 8.37
N SER A 3 6.00 16.24 8.68
CA SER A 3 6.38 14.95 9.26
C SER A 3 6.91 14.06 8.14
N TYR A 4 8.21 13.80 8.11
CA TYR A 4 8.82 12.87 7.15
C TYR A 4 8.85 11.47 7.75
N ILE A 5 8.14 10.54 7.10
CA ILE A 5 8.34 9.09 7.24
C ILE A 5 9.32 8.71 6.12
N LEU A 6 10.52 8.27 6.48
CA LEU A 6 11.51 7.75 5.54
C LEU A 6 11.64 6.23 5.75
N LEU A 7 11.22 5.47 4.75
CA LEU A 7 11.49 4.04 4.60
C LEU A 7 12.95 3.85 4.14
N GLY A 8 13.70 2.98 4.81
CA GLY A 8 15.18 2.86 4.74
C GLY A 8 15.75 2.18 3.49
N PRO A 9 17.10 2.17 3.34
CA PRO A 9 17.77 1.46 2.25
C PRO A 9 18.27 0.07 2.69
N SER A 10 17.78 -0.95 1.99
CA SER A 10 18.37 -2.28 1.92
C SER A 10 19.48 -2.33 0.87
N VAL A 11 20.62 -1.69 1.14
CA VAL A 11 21.91 -1.99 0.50
C VAL A 11 23.00 -1.52 1.46
N LEU A 12 23.85 -2.44 1.94
CA LEU A 12 25.22 -2.27 2.48
C LEU A 12 25.49 -3.30 3.60
N ALA A 13 25.30 -4.59 3.33
CA ALA A 13 25.84 -5.66 4.16
C ALA A 13 27.03 -6.29 3.43
N GLY A 14 28.25 -5.90 3.81
CA GLY A 14 29.45 -6.59 3.35
C GLY A 14 30.72 -5.74 3.38
N LYS A 15 31.32 -5.55 4.55
CA LYS A 15 32.78 -5.49 4.75
C LYS A 15 33.14 -5.58 6.25
N PRO A 16 34.27 -6.21 6.61
CA PRO A 16 34.63 -6.52 8.00
C PRO A 16 35.23 -5.33 8.74
N PHE A 17 35.00 -5.31 10.06
CA PHE A 17 35.49 -4.33 11.04
C PHE A 17 37.03 -4.22 11.06
N SER A 18 37.54 -2.98 11.14
CA SER A 18 38.95 -2.64 11.38
C SER A 18 39.04 -1.54 12.44
N ASP A 19 39.81 -1.77 13.50
CA ASP A 19 40.03 -0.89 14.65
C ASP A 19 40.74 0.43 14.30
N LYS A 20 39.98 1.52 14.12
CA LYS A 20 40.41 2.92 14.36
C LYS A 20 39.20 3.78 14.74
N PRO A 21 39.35 4.84 15.57
CA PRO A 21 38.26 5.74 15.94
C PRO A 21 38.07 6.79 14.83
N GLU A 22 37.68 6.34 13.65
CA GLU A 22 36.90 7.15 12.73
C GLU A 22 35.46 6.75 13.01
N THR A 23 34.60 7.71 13.39
CA THR A 23 33.16 7.48 13.56
C THR A 23 32.60 7.03 12.22
N ASP A 24 32.59 5.72 12.02
CA ASP A 24 32.25 5.05 10.78
C ASP A 24 30.80 5.39 10.41
N GLU A 25 30.53 5.68 9.14
CA GLU A 25 29.19 6.05 8.65
C GLU A 25 28.15 4.98 9.05
N ALA A 26 28.57 3.72 9.11
CA ALA A 26 27.78 2.60 9.57
C ALA A 26 27.36 2.74 11.05
N THR A 27 28.22 3.26 11.92
CA THR A 27 27.93 3.48 13.35
C THR A 27 26.97 4.65 13.54
N MET A 28 27.11 5.73 12.76
CA MET A 28 26.17 6.85 12.77
C MET A 28 24.79 6.43 12.26
N ILE A 29 24.73 5.63 11.20
CA ILE A 29 23.48 5.09 10.67
C ILE A 29 22.85 4.11 11.68
N SER A 30 23.63 3.23 12.33
CA SER A 30 23.09 2.29 13.32
C SER A 30 22.56 3.00 14.56
N LEU A 31 23.26 4.03 15.07
CA LEU A 31 22.80 4.82 16.21
C LEU A 31 21.54 5.63 15.89
N ILE A 32 21.45 6.19 14.68
CA ILE A 32 20.24 6.87 14.22
C ILE A 32 19.10 5.87 14.11
N TYR A 33 19.35 4.69 13.55
CA TYR A 33 18.36 3.62 13.38
C TYR A 33 17.86 3.06 14.72
N GLU A 34 18.76 2.74 15.66
CA GLU A 34 18.40 2.33 17.03
C GLU A 34 17.62 3.44 17.76
N SER A 35 18.01 4.70 17.57
CA SER A 35 17.28 5.83 18.15
C SER A 35 15.89 6.03 17.53
N MET A 36 15.73 5.72 16.24
CA MET A 36 14.47 5.83 15.49
C MET A 36 13.53 4.66 15.81
N ASN A 37 14.05 3.43 15.93
CA ASN A 37 13.25 2.25 16.32
C ASN A 37 12.68 2.38 17.74
N MET A 38 13.45 2.93 18.69
CA MET A 38 12.92 3.25 20.02
C MET A 38 11.87 4.38 20.03
N ASN A 39 11.72 5.17 18.96
CA ASN A 39 10.73 6.24 18.89
C ASN A 39 9.36 5.77 18.38
N LEU A 40 9.29 4.60 17.73
CA LEU A 40 8.02 4.01 17.30
C LEU A 40 7.18 3.53 18.50
N GLU A 41 7.82 3.17 19.62
CA GLU A 41 7.12 2.69 20.82
C GLU A 41 6.65 3.80 21.78
N GLU A 42 7.21 5.02 21.72
CA GLU A 42 6.97 6.03 22.76
C GLU A 42 6.55 7.44 22.29
N GLY A 43 6.41 7.71 20.99
CA GLY A 43 5.88 9.00 20.51
C GLY A 43 6.67 10.23 20.98
N LYS A 44 7.99 10.10 21.20
CA LYS A 44 8.83 11.19 21.72
C LYS A 44 9.39 12.10 20.61
N SER A 45 9.22 13.41 20.84
CA SER A 45 9.67 14.56 20.03
C SER A 45 11.13 14.47 19.53
N PRO A 46 11.50 15.14 18.40
CA PRO A 46 12.89 15.29 17.92
C PRO A 46 13.91 15.70 19.00
N MET A 47 13.43 16.28 20.09
CA MET A 47 14.19 16.59 21.30
C MET A 47 14.84 15.36 21.96
N GLY A 48 14.17 14.20 21.94
CA GLY A 48 14.65 12.96 22.55
C GLY A 48 15.89 12.41 21.86
N ILE A 49 15.92 12.47 20.53
CA ILE A 49 17.08 12.05 19.72
C ILE A 49 18.27 12.96 20.00
N ALA A 50 18.07 14.28 20.01
CA ALA A 50 19.13 15.25 20.28
C ALA A 50 19.78 15.02 21.67
N ARG A 51 18.96 14.74 22.69
CA ARG A 51 19.44 14.47 24.05
C ARG A 51 20.13 13.12 24.18
N ARG A 52 19.75 12.10 23.39
CA ARG A 52 20.43 10.79 23.39
C ARG A 52 21.80 10.87 22.71
N ILE A 53 21.89 11.60 21.60
CA ILE A 53 23.16 11.75 20.85
C ILE A 53 24.11 12.72 21.58
N PHE A 54 23.58 13.76 22.22
CA PHE A 54 24.36 14.73 23.00
C PHE A 54 23.83 14.78 24.43
N PRO A 55 24.11 13.76 25.27
CA PRO A 55 23.64 13.73 26.66
C PRO A 55 24.33 14.82 27.49
N ARG A 56 23.73 15.20 28.64
CA ARG A 56 24.26 16.31 29.47
C ARG A 56 25.69 16.03 29.94
N GLU A 57 26.02 14.77 30.15
CA GLU A 57 27.33 14.30 30.60
C GLU A 57 28.38 14.32 29.47
N SER A 58 27.96 14.47 28.21
CA SER A 58 28.87 14.44 27.05
C SER A 58 29.75 15.69 26.91
N ASP A 59 29.35 16.81 27.54
CA ASP A 59 30.08 18.07 27.45
C ASP A 59 29.94 18.86 28.76
N LYS A 60 31.07 19.32 29.30
CA LYS A 60 31.11 20.11 30.54
C LYS A 60 30.36 21.44 30.40
N GLU A 61 30.18 21.94 29.17
CA GLU A 61 29.36 23.12 28.91
C GLU A 61 27.87 22.88 29.20
N TYR A 62 27.38 21.63 29.17
CA TYR A 62 25.96 21.31 29.37
C TYR A 62 25.57 21.19 30.83
N GLU A 63 26.50 20.83 31.72
CA GLU A 63 26.24 20.66 33.16
C GLU A 63 25.68 21.92 33.83
N LYS A 64 26.12 23.10 33.36
CA LYS A 64 25.75 24.40 33.95
C LYS A 64 24.61 25.11 33.22
N LEU A 65 24.09 24.52 32.14
CA LEU A 65 23.03 25.13 31.35
C LEU A 65 21.64 24.79 31.90
N GLU A 66 20.81 25.82 31.97
CA GLU A 66 19.38 25.68 32.18
C GLU A 66 18.75 24.81 31.08
N GLU A 67 17.72 24.05 31.41
CA GLU A 67 17.13 23.01 30.55
C GLU A 67 16.73 23.54 29.16
N ALA A 68 16.15 24.75 29.08
CA ALA A 68 15.78 25.36 27.81
C ALA A 68 17.00 25.67 26.91
N HIS A 69 18.11 26.13 27.51
CA HIS A 69 19.34 26.44 26.79
C HIS A 69 20.10 25.17 26.37
N TYR A 70 20.15 24.16 27.25
CA TYR A 70 20.70 22.84 26.92
C TYR A 70 19.97 22.24 25.71
N VAL A 71 18.65 22.19 25.76
CA VAL A 71 17.77 21.73 24.68
C VAL A 71 18.05 22.43 23.35
N TYR A 72 18.14 23.77 23.37
CA TYR A 72 18.40 24.54 22.17
C TYR A 72 19.77 24.20 21.57
N ARG A 73 20.80 24.08 22.42
CA ARG A 73 22.17 23.77 22.04
C ARG A 73 22.31 22.37 21.43
N VAL A 74 21.74 21.35 22.06
CA VAL A 74 21.80 19.97 21.54
C VAL A 74 21.03 19.84 20.23
N ARG A 75 19.92 20.56 20.07
CA ARG A 75 19.18 20.60 18.81
C ARG A 75 19.99 21.26 17.69
N ASP A 76 20.67 22.37 17.96
CA ASP A 76 21.52 23.03 16.95
C ASP A 76 22.74 22.17 16.58
N ARG A 77 23.36 21.47 17.55
CA ARG A 77 24.40 20.49 17.26
C ARG A 77 23.89 19.31 16.45
N LEU A 78 22.74 18.74 16.80
CA LEU A 78 22.12 17.66 16.02
C LEU A 78 21.91 18.09 14.57
N ARG A 79 21.37 19.30 14.36
CA ARG A 79 21.19 19.84 13.02
C ARG A 79 22.52 19.96 12.27
N LYS A 80 23.52 20.60 12.87
CA LYS A 80 24.78 20.95 12.19
C LYS A 80 25.75 19.78 12.03
N GLN A 81 25.87 18.92 13.03
CA GLN A 81 26.88 17.87 13.09
C GLN A 81 26.35 16.52 12.59
N VAL A 82 25.02 16.29 12.61
CA VAL A 82 24.43 15.02 12.19
C VAL A 82 23.57 15.20 10.95
N LEU A 83 22.52 16.01 11.02
CA LEU A 83 21.54 16.11 9.92
C LEU A 83 22.13 16.75 8.66
N VAL A 84 22.94 17.81 8.77
CA VAL A 84 23.54 18.47 7.60
C VAL A 84 24.49 17.52 6.83
N PRO A 85 25.47 16.85 7.47
CA PRO A 85 26.29 15.84 6.78
C PRO A 85 25.46 14.71 6.19
N LEU A 86 24.47 14.21 6.93
CA LEU A 86 23.60 13.13 6.46
C LEU A 86 22.78 13.54 5.23
N HIS A 87 22.17 14.72 5.24
CA HIS A 87 21.40 15.22 4.09
C HIS A 87 22.28 15.40 2.85
N LYS A 88 23.55 15.81 3.03
CA LYS A 88 24.54 15.89 1.94
C LYS A 88 24.91 14.51 1.41
N ALA A 89 25.17 13.54 2.29
CA ALA A 89 25.49 12.16 1.91
C ALA A 89 24.32 11.49 1.17
N LEU A 90 23.09 11.70 1.65
CA LEU A 90 21.85 11.21 1.04
C LEU A 90 21.47 11.98 -0.24
N GLN A 91 22.13 13.10 -0.53
CA GLN A 91 21.86 13.96 -1.69
C GLN A 91 20.38 14.34 -1.82
N LEU A 92 19.78 14.76 -0.72
CA LEU A 92 18.36 15.16 -0.70
C LEU A 92 18.14 16.39 -1.59
N PRO A 93 17.01 16.46 -2.34
CA PRO A 93 16.73 17.57 -3.24
C PRO A 93 16.74 18.93 -2.53
N GLU A 94 16.29 18.99 -1.27
CA GLU A 94 16.25 20.21 -0.45
C GLU A 94 17.64 20.85 -0.28
N VAL A 95 18.71 20.06 -0.27
CA VAL A 95 20.09 20.57 -0.15
C VAL A 95 20.47 21.38 -1.40
N PHE A 96 20.17 20.86 -2.59
CA PHE A 96 20.45 21.53 -3.86
C PHE A 96 19.51 22.72 -4.07
N MET A 97 18.23 22.54 -3.76
CA MET A 97 17.20 23.58 -3.91
C MET A 97 17.49 24.80 -3.01
N SER A 98 17.88 24.58 -1.75
CA SER A 98 18.21 25.66 -0.82
C SER A 98 19.51 26.38 -1.17
N ALA A 99 20.47 25.70 -1.80
CA ALA A 99 21.69 26.29 -2.34
C ALA A 99 21.51 26.93 -3.72
N ASN A 100 20.31 26.84 -4.32
CA ASN A 100 20.03 27.22 -5.70
C ASN A 100 20.93 26.51 -6.74
N GLU A 101 21.42 25.31 -6.41
CA GLU A 101 22.30 24.47 -7.22
C GLU A 101 21.51 23.44 -8.05
N TRP A 102 20.50 23.90 -8.79
CA TRP A 102 19.61 23.03 -9.56
C TRP A 102 20.36 22.13 -10.56
N ASN A 103 21.38 22.68 -11.23
CA ASN A 103 22.21 22.00 -12.23
C ASN A 103 22.92 20.73 -11.70
N SER A 104 23.06 20.59 -10.38
CA SER A 104 23.71 19.44 -9.73
C SER A 104 22.71 18.44 -9.15
N LEU A 105 21.41 18.72 -9.19
CA LEU A 105 20.37 17.90 -8.58
C LEU A 105 20.29 16.51 -9.26
N PRO A 106 20.45 15.40 -8.51
CA PRO A 106 20.40 14.05 -9.05
C PRO A 106 18.96 13.50 -9.06
N TYR A 107 18.20 13.74 -10.14
CA TYR A 107 16.79 13.33 -10.25
C TYR A 107 16.52 11.85 -9.96
N GLY A 108 17.43 10.94 -10.36
CA GLY A 108 17.28 9.50 -10.11
C GLY A 108 17.39 9.08 -8.63
N ARG A 109 17.81 9.98 -7.73
CA ARG A 109 17.85 9.75 -6.28
C ARG A 109 16.70 10.43 -5.54
N VAL A 110 15.87 11.20 -6.24
CA VAL A 110 14.77 11.93 -5.62
C VAL A 110 13.69 10.94 -5.17
N PRO A 111 13.33 10.91 -3.86
CA PRO A 111 12.26 10.06 -3.36
C PRO A 111 10.90 10.36 -4.01
N SER A 112 10.00 9.38 -4.08
CA SER A 112 8.68 9.52 -4.73
C SER A 112 7.84 10.66 -4.18
N VAL A 113 7.82 10.82 -2.84
CA VAL A 113 7.10 11.90 -2.15
C VAL A 113 7.71 13.27 -2.44
N ALA A 114 9.04 13.36 -2.48
CA ALA A 114 9.73 14.60 -2.84
C ALA A 114 9.48 14.96 -4.31
N MET A 115 9.43 13.96 -5.19
CA MET A 115 9.10 14.15 -6.60
C MET A 115 7.72 14.79 -6.78
N LYS A 116 6.71 14.27 -6.04
CA LYS A 116 5.37 14.85 -6.00
C LYS A 116 5.37 16.30 -5.48
N ASN A 117 5.98 16.52 -4.32
CA ASN A 117 5.90 17.81 -3.63
C ASN A 117 6.66 18.93 -4.33
N PHE A 118 7.77 18.62 -5.01
CA PHE A 118 8.66 19.61 -5.60
C PHE A 118 8.57 19.70 -7.13
N LYS A 119 7.67 18.96 -7.78
CA LYS A 119 7.53 18.94 -9.25
C LYS A 119 7.48 20.34 -9.86
N ASN A 120 6.59 21.19 -9.34
CA ASN A 120 6.40 22.57 -9.82
C ASN A 120 7.69 23.41 -9.70
N LEU A 121 8.55 23.10 -8.73
CA LEU A 121 9.83 23.79 -8.57
C LEU A 121 10.87 23.26 -9.57
N PHE A 122 10.88 21.95 -9.85
CA PHE A 122 11.72 21.36 -10.89
C PHE A 122 11.39 21.92 -12.27
N GLU A 123 10.11 21.99 -12.62
CA GLU A 123 9.67 22.57 -13.89
C GLU A 123 10.00 24.06 -14.00
N LYS A 124 9.90 24.81 -12.89
CA LYS A 124 10.18 26.25 -12.88
C LYS A 124 11.67 26.57 -13.00
N HIS A 125 12.54 25.78 -12.37
CA HIS A 125 13.95 26.12 -12.21
C HIS A 125 14.91 25.27 -13.04
N ASP A 126 14.49 24.08 -13.51
CA ASP A 126 15.35 23.14 -14.24
C ASP A 126 14.55 22.26 -15.21
N LYS A 127 13.69 22.91 -16.00
CA LYS A 127 12.74 22.26 -16.91
C LYS A 127 13.41 21.25 -17.85
N GLU A 128 14.46 21.67 -18.55
CA GLU A 128 15.08 20.86 -19.61
C GLU A 128 15.67 19.55 -19.06
N ARG A 129 16.38 19.61 -17.93
CA ARG A 129 16.96 18.39 -17.32
C ARG A 129 15.88 17.51 -16.70
N PHE A 130 14.82 18.11 -16.16
CA PHE A 130 13.69 17.36 -15.62
C PHE A 130 12.93 16.61 -16.72
N GLU A 131 12.58 17.27 -17.83
CA GLU A 131 11.94 16.63 -18.99
C GLU A 131 12.83 15.52 -19.58
N ALA A 132 14.14 15.79 -19.74
CA ALA A 132 15.08 14.77 -20.21
C ALA A 132 15.19 13.57 -19.25
N TYR A 133 15.04 13.79 -17.93
CA TYR A 133 14.98 12.71 -16.96
C TYR A 133 13.69 11.89 -17.10
N LEU A 134 12.53 12.53 -17.27
CA LEU A 134 11.26 11.82 -17.47
C LEU A 134 11.28 10.97 -18.75
N GLU A 135 11.85 11.49 -19.85
CA GLU A 135 12.04 10.71 -21.09
C GLU A 135 12.97 9.51 -20.90
N LYS A 136 14.04 9.66 -20.11
CA LYS A 136 14.90 8.52 -19.71
C LYS A 136 14.15 7.48 -18.87
N VAL A 137 13.21 7.91 -18.04
CA VAL A 137 12.38 6.97 -17.28
C VAL A 137 11.38 6.26 -18.20
N LYS A 138 10.75 6.97 -19.14
CA LYS A 138 9.84 6.38 -20.14
C LYS A 138 10.52 5.31 -21.00
N SER A 139 11.74 5.58 -21.44
CA SER A 139 12.57 4.66 -22.24
C SER A 139 13.19 3.52 -21.42
N GLY A 140 13.09 3.57 -20.08
CA GLY A 140 13.65 2.55 -19.18
C GLY A 140 15.14 2.70 -18.90
N GLU A 141 15.78 3.77 -19.38
CA GLU A 141 17.19 4.11 -19.10
C GLU A 141 17.40 4.58 -17.65
N ALA A 142 16.36 5.14 -17.04
CA ALA A 142 16.35 5.58 -15.64
C ALA A 142 15.17 4.97 -14.87
N LYS A 143 15.28 4.93 -13.55
CA LYS A 143 14.21 4.46 -12.65
C LYS A 143 13.70 5.60 -11.80
N ILE A 144 12.37 5.71 -11.69
CA ILE A 144 11.71 6.59 -10.74
C ILE A 144 11.40 5.82 -9.46
N ALA A 145 11.53 6.50 -8.32
CA ALA A 145 11.06 5.96 -7.06
C ALA A 145 9.53 5.96 -7.03
N ALA A 146 8.93 4.81 -6.69
CA ALA A 146 7.48 4.65 -6.51
C ALA A 146 7.11 4.04 -5.14
N GLY A 147 8.04 3.35 -4.47
CA GLY A 147 7.74 2.49 -3.32
C GLY A 147 7.23 3.17 -2.04
N ALA A 148 7.33 4.50 -1.90
CA ALA A 148 6.81 5.20 -0.73
C ALA A 148 5.40 5.79 -0.95
N LEU A 149 4.90 5.83 -2.19
CA LEU A 149 3.54 6.27 -2.49
C LEU A 149 2.60 5.06 -2.54
N LEU A 150 1.41 5.22 -1.99
CA LEU A 150 0.35 4.21 -2.06
C LEU A 150 -0.43 4.32 -3.38
N PRO A 151 -1.09 3.24 -3.84
CA PRO A 151 -1.82 3.24 -5.11
C PRO A 151 -2.80 4.43 -5.24
N HIS A 152 -3.62 4.68 -4.23
CA HIS A 152 -4.58 5.79 -4.22
C HIS A 152 -3.91 7.17 -4.22
N GLU A 153 -2.73 7.33 -3.60
CA GLU A 153 -1.98 8.58 -3.64
C GLU A 153 -1.45 8.87 -5.05
N ILE A 154 -1.12 7.82 -5.82
CA ILE A 154 -0.67 7.93 -7.21
C ILE A 154 -1.85 8.26 -8.13
N VAL A 155 -2.97 7.53 -8.03
CA VAL A 155 -4.20 7.82 -8.80
C VAL A 155 -4.67 9.26 -8.56
N LYS A 156 -4.72 9.69 -7.30
CA LYS A 156 -5.03 11.08 -6.95
C LYS A 156 -4.09 12.09 -7.63
N SER A 157 -2.79 11.77 -7.68
CA SER A 157 -1.80 12.61 -8.36
C SER A 157 -1.97 12.58 -9.89
N ALA A 158 -2.49 11.50 -10.48
CA ALA A 158 -2.77 11.44 -11.91
C ALA A 158 -3.96 12.33 -12.31
N ASN A 159 -4.93 12.48 -11.41
CA ASN A 159 -6.08 13.38 -11.61
C ASN A 159 -5.71 14.86 -11.48
N GLU A 160 -4.56 15.17 -10.88
CA GLU A 160 -3.99 16.52 -10.86
C GLU A 160 -3.24 16.79 -12.18
N ASP A 161 -3.74 17.71 -13.01
CA ASP A 161 -3.17 18.01 -14.34
C ASP A 161 -1.66 18.32 -14.30
N SER A 162 -1.20 18.96 -13.23
CA SER A 162 0.23 19.28 -13.06
C SER A 162 1.10 18.08 -12.73
N LEU A 163 0.57 16.94 -12.27
CA LEU A 163 1.34 15.79 -11.79
C LEU A 163 1.17 14.53 -12.66
N GLY A 164 0.19 14.51 -13.57
CA GLY A 164 -0.18 13.38 -14.43
C GLY A 164 0.97 12.51 -14.90
N GLU A 165 1.90 13.07 -15.67
CA GLU A 165 3.02 12.31 -16.25
C GLU A 165 3.93 11.61 -15.21
N VAL A 166 4.19 12.26 -14.07
CA VAL A 166 5.01 11.66 -13.00
C VAL A 166 4.22 10.52 -12.34
N ALA A 167 2.93 10.72 -12.12
CA ALA A 167 2.04 9.72 -11.55
C ALA A 167 1.93 8.48 -12.45
N GLU A 168 1.80 8.65 -13.77
CA GLU A 168 1.81 7.55 -14.75
C GLU A 168 3.08 6.69 -14.65
N LEU A 169 4.25 7.34 -14.60
CA LEU A 169 5.52 6.64 -14.48
C LEU A 169 5.68 5.93 -13.13
N GLN A 170 5.19 6.53 -12.05
CA GLN A 170 5.18 5.93 -10.73
C GLN A 170 4.22 4.73 -10.67
N TRP A 171 3.05 4.84 -11.29
CA TRP A 171 2.07 3.76 -11.40
C TRP A 171 2.63 2.57 -12.16
N LYS A 172 3.16 2.81 -13.38
CA LYS A 172 3.78 1.77 -14.19
C LYS A 172 4.89 1.04 -13.42
N ARG A 173 5.72 1.79 -12.69
CA ARG A 173 6.78 1.21 -11.85
C ARG A 173 6.22 0.35 -10.73
N MET A 174 5.15 0.80 -10.05
CA MET A 174 4.48 0.04 -9.00
C MET A 174 3.89 -1.26 -9.55
N VAL A 175 3.15 -1.20 -10.66
CA VAL A 175 2.57 -2.37 -11.34
C VAL A 175 3.66 -3.36 -11.72
N GLU A 176 4.79 -2.92 -12.29
CA GLU A 176 5.94 -3.78 -12.59
C GLU A 176 6.52 -4.46 -11.34
N ASP A 177 6.65 -3.73 -10.23
CA ASP A 177 7.24 -4.27 -9.00
C ASP A 177 6.31 -5.27 -8.30
N VAL A 178 5.00 -5.04 -8.36
CA VAL A 178 4.00 -5.99 -7.82
C VAL A 178 3.84 -7.20 -8.75
N SER A 179 3.84 -6.99 -10.08
CA SER A 179 3.72 -8.06 -11.08
C SER A 179 4.87 -9.08 -10.98
N LYS A 180 6.09 -8.62 -10.67
CA LYS A 180 7.26 -9.49 -10.43
C LYS A 180 7.07 -10.46 -9.26
N LYS A 181 6.25 -10.11 -8.26
CA LYS A 181 5.90 -11.01 -7.15
C LYS A 181 4.90 -12.08 -7.58
N GLY A 182 4.08 -11.78 -8.59
CA GLY A 182 3.18 -12.72 -9.25
C GLY A 182 2.03 -13.25 -8.39
N LYS A 183 1.71 -12.60 -7.26
CA LYS A 183 0.72 -13.10 -6.30
C LYS A 183 -0.74 -12.71 -6.60
N LEU A 184 -0.94 -11.74 -7.49
CA LEU A 184 -2.25 -11.19 -7.86
C LEU A 184 -2.69 -11.53 -9.30
N ARG A 185 -2.01 -12.47 -9.96
CA ARG A 185 -2.25 -12.84 -11.37
C ARG A 185 -3.60 -13.50 -11.64
N ASP A 186 -4.12 -14.21 -10.65
CA ASP A 186 -5.38 -14.96 -10.73
C ASP A 186 -6.43 -14.34 -9.80
N CYS A 187 -6.54 -13.02 -9.82
CA CYS A 187 -7.43 -12.28 -8.93
C CYS A 187 -8.45 -11.46 -9.71
N MET A 188 -9.59 -11.21 -9.09
CA MET A 188 -10.60 -10.31 -9.64
C MET A 188 -11.10 -9.38 -8.54
N ALA A 189 -11.48 -8.16 -8.93
CA ALA A 189 -12.00 -7.17 -8.02
C ALA A 189 -13.51 -6.95 -8.28
N VAL A 190 -14.26 -6.82 -7.19
CA VAL A 190 -15.60 -6.25 -7.14
C VAL A 190 -15.48 -4.89 -6.46
N CYS A 191 -15.87 -3.82 -7.15
CA CYS A 191 -15.66 -2.46 -6.69
C CYS A 191 -16.98 -1.78 -6.34
N ASP A 192 -17.09 -1.32 -5.09
CA ASP A 192 -18.14 -0.43 -4.63
C ASP A 192 -17.76 1.02 -4.92
N VAL A 193 -18.50 1.63 -5.84
CA VAL A 193 -18.39 3.05 -6.19
C VAL A 193 -19.63 3.85 -5.77
N SER A 194 -20.37 3.35 -4.78
CA SER A 194 -21.55 4.02 -4.26
C SER A 194 -21.25 5.36 -3.59
N GLY A 195 -22.25 6.23 -3.53
CA GLY A 195 -22.13 7.52 -2.84
C GLY A 195 -21.70 7.39 -1.37
N SER A 196 -21.98 6.23 -0.74
CA SER A 196 -21.46 5.84 0.56
C SER A 196 -19.95 5.99 0.58
N MET A 197 -19.24 5.43 -0.41
CA MET A 197 -17.78 5.30 -0.50
C MET A 197 -17.03 6.64 -0.65
N HIS A 198 -17.72 7.76 -0.83
CA HIS A 198 -17.11 9.06 -1.10
C HIS A 198 -15.97 9.42 -0.12
N GLY A 199 -14.87 9.95 -0.68
CA GLY A 199 -13.64 10.30 0.03
C GLY A 199 -12.53 9.27 -0.18
N ILE A 200 -11.69 9.07 0.85
CA ILE A 200 -10.56 8.13 0.82
C ILE A 200 -10.99 6.69 0.47
N PRO A 201 -12.11 6.14 0.97
CA PRO A 201 -12.53 4.78 0.63
C PRO A 201 -12.74 4.58 -0.88
N MET A 202 -13.36 5.54 -1.56
CA MET A 202 -13.49 5.55 -3.02
C MET A 202 -12.13 5.58 -3.72
N GLU A 203 -11.26 6.52 -3.33
CA GLU A 203 -9.92 6.66 -3.93
C GLU A 203 -9.12 5.34 -3.81
N VAL A 204 -9.28 4.63 -2.70
CA VAL A 204 -8.64 3.33 -2.45
C VAL A 204 -9.29 2.20 -3.26
N CYS A 205 -10.62 2.14 -3.29
CA CYS A 205 -11.38 1.15 -4.05
C CYS A 205 -11.01 1.20 -5.54
N VAL A 206 -11.05 2.39 -6.14
CA VAL A 206 -10.70 2.62 -7.54
C VAL A 206 -9.26 2.22 -7.82
N ALA A 207 -8.31 2.68 -6.99
CA ALA A 207 -6.90 2.37 -7.18
C ALA A 207 -6.60 0.87 -7.06
N LEU A 208 -7.19 0.17 -6.06
CA LEU A 208 -6.99 -1.26 -5.91
C LEU A 208 -7.69 -2.06 -7.00
N GLY A 209 -8.88 -1.63 -7.45
CA GLY A 209 -9.60 -2.23 -8.57
C GLY A 209 -8.79 -2.22 -9.86
N ILE A 210 -8.24 -1.04 -10.23
CA ILE A 210 -7.37 -0.89 -11.40
C ILE A 210 -6.09 -1.72 -11.22
N LEU A 211 -5.48 -1.69 -10.03
CA LEU A 211 -4.25 -2.43 -9.80
C LEU A 211 -4.46 -3.94 -9.93
N VAL A 212 -5.52 -4.49 -9.34
CA VAL A 212 -5.84 -5.92 -9.48
C VAL A 212 -6.12 -6.26 -10.94
N SER A 213 -6.93 -5.46 -11.64
CA SER A 213 -7.28 -5.76 -13.03
C SER A 213 -6.06 -5.71 -13.97
N GLU A 214 -5.10 -4.81 -13.75
CA GLU A 214 -3.87 -4.73 -14.55
C GLU A 214 -2.86 -5.85 -14.25
N LEU A 215 -2.83 -6.34 -13.02
CA LEU A 215 -1.93 -7.41 -12.58
C LEU A 215 -2.43 -8.80 -12.95
N SER A 216 -3.74 -8.94 -13.17
CA SER A 216 -4.34 -10.20 -13.59
C SER A 216 -3.95 -10.60 -15.01
N GLU A 217 -3.93 -11.90 -15.26
CA GLU A 217 -3.66 -12.47 -16.58
C GLU A 217 -4.96 -12.66 -17.39
N GLU A 218 -4.83 -12.84 -18.71
CA GLU A 218 -5.98 -13.15 -19.56
C GLU A 218 -6.66 -14.45 -19.11
N PRO A 219 -8.01 -14.54 -19.12
CA PRO A 219 -8.98 -13.58 -19.68
C PRO A 219 -9.50 -12.52 -18.68
N TRP A 220 -8.89 -12.41 -17.50
CA TRP A 220 -9.34 -11.54 -16.40
C TRP A 220 -8.78 -10.13 -16.48
N LYS A 221 -7.66 -9.98 -17.19
CA LYS A 221 -6.92 -8.74 -17.33
C LYS A 221 -7.80 -7.58 -17.80
N GLY A 222 -7.66 -6.46 -17.12
CA GLY A 222 -8.39 -5.22 -17.42
C GLY A 222 -9.88 -5.27 -17.07
N LYS A 223 -10.37 -6.34 -16.42
CA LYS A 223 -11.78 -6.47 -16.06
C LYS A 223 -11.99 -6.43 -14.55
N LEU A 224 -13.15 -5.94 -14.15
CA LEU A 224 -13.62 -5.92 -12.78
C LEU A 224 -15.14 -6.03 -12.76
N ILE A 225 -15.73 -6.27 -11.60
CA ILE A 225 -17.17 -6.47 -11.45
C ILE A 225 -17.76 -5.32 -10.64
N THR A 226 -18.92 -4.82 -11.06
CA THR A 226 -19.64 -3.77 -10.34
C THR A 226 -20.26 -4.30 -9.05
N PHE A 227 -20.21 -3.52 -7.98
CA PHE A 227 -20.93 -3.80 -6.75
C PHE A 227 -22.40 -3.33 -6.89
N SER A 228 -23.28 -4.22 -7.31
CA SER A 228 -24.71 -3.95 -7.43
C SER A 228 -25.56 -5.22 -7.35
N GLU A 229 -26.87 -5.09 -7.13
CA GLU A 229 -27.83 -6.22 -7.13
C GLU A 229 -27.82 -6.98 -8.48
N ASN A 230 -27.43 -6.31 -9.56
CA ASN A 230 -27.26 -6.87 -10.90
C ASN A 230 -25.81 -6.61 -11.35
N PRO A 231 -24.84 -7.34 -10.77
CA PRO A 231 -23.43 -7.10 -11.04
C PRO A 231 -23.16 -7.27 -12.54
N GLN A 232 -22.22 -6.49 -13.05
CA GLN A 232 -21.81 -6.51 -14.45
C GLN A 232 -20.29 -6.60 -14.54
N LEU A 233 -19.81 -7.27 -15.59
CA LEU A 233 -18.41 -7.28 -15.94
C LEU A 233 -18.06 -5.97 -16.65
N HIS A 234 -17.26 -5.14 -16.01
CA HIS A 234 -16.76 -3.88 -16.55
C HIS A 234 -15.35 -4.06 -17.10
N LEU A 235 -15.12 -3.57 -18.32
CA LEU A 235 -13.79 -3.46 -18.91
C LEU A 235 -13.26 -2.07 -18.57
N VAL A 236 -12.10 -2.00 -17.90
CA VAL A 236 -11.46 -0.73 -17.59
C VAL A 236 -10.94 -0.10 -18.88
N GLU A 237 -11.56 1.00 -19.30
CA GLU A 237 -11.22 1.72 -20.52
C GLU A 237 -10.18 2.84 -20.25
N GLY A 238 -9.38 3.15 -21.27
CA GLY A 238 -8.46 4.27 -21.27
C GLY A 238 -6.97 3.89 -21.23
N ASP A 239 -6.15 4.75 -21.84
CA ASP A 239 -4.69 4.55 -21.94
C ASP A 239 -3.91 5.18 -20.78
N SER A 240 -4.50 6.17 -20.11
CA SER A 240 -3.92 6.86 -18.95
C SER A 240 -4.57 6.39 -17.65
N LEU A 241 -3.85 6.45 -16.54
CA LEU A 241 -4.37 6.17 -15.21
C LEU A 241 -5.57 7.06 -14.87
N LYS A 242 -5.55 8.33 -15.30
CA LYS A 242 -6.70 9.25 -15.14
C LYS A 242 -7.95 8.74 -15.85
N ALA A 243 -7.83 8.37 -17.13
CA ALA A 243 -8.95 7.82 -17.90
C ALA A 243 -9.46 6.49 -17.32
N LYS A 244 -8.54 5.65 -16.82
CA LYS A 244 -8.90 4.40 -16.13
C LYS A 244 -9.63 4.66 -14.82
N SER A 245 -9.21 5.65 -14.03
CA SER A 245 -9.93 6.03 -12.81
C SER A 245 -11.32 6.57 -13.12
N GLU A 246 -11.45 7.43 -14.12
CA GLU A 246 -12.75 7.94 -14.57
C GLU A 246 -13.67 6.79 -15.02
N SER A 247 -13.14 5.84 -15.80
CA SER A 247 -13.88 4.64 -16.24
C SER A 247 -14.42 3.80 -15.08
N VAL A 248 -13.70 3.69 -13.98
CA VAL A 248 -14.11 2.93 -12.79
C VAL A 248 -15.05 3.75 -11.91
N GLU A 249 -14.82 5.05 -11.76
CA GLU A 249 -15.69 5.94 -10.98
C GLU A 249 -17.08 6.10 -11.60
N ASP A 250 -17.18 6.03 -12.93
CA ASP A 250 -18.44 6.18 -13.68
C ASP A 250 -19.27 4.88 -13.78
N MET A 251 -18.83 3.79 -13.14
CA MET A 251 -19.57 2.52 -13.19
C MET A 251 -20.91 2.58 -12.48
N ASP A 252 -21.84 1.75 -12.95
CA ASP A 252 -23.08 1.49 -12.24
C ASP A 252 -22.80 0.88 -10.85
N PHE A 253 -23.45 1.42 -9.82
CA PHE A 253 -23.40 0.91 -8.45
C PHE A 253 -24.79 0.66 -7.89
N GLY A 254 -24.87 -0.25 -6.92
CA GLY A 254 -26.08 -0.53 -6.13
C GLY A 254 -25.86 -0.27 -4.64
N MET A 255 -26.89 -0.54 -3.84
CA MET A 255 -26.80 -0.48 -2.37
C MET A 255 -26.28 -1.79 -1.74
N ASN A 256 -26.23 -2.86 -2.53
CA ASN A 256 -25.90 -4.22 -2.13
C ASN A 256 -25.43 -5.00 -3.37
N THR A 257 -24.96 -6.24 -3.19
CA THR A 257 -24.50 -7.11 -4.27
C THR A 257 -25.04 -8.52 -4.14
N ASP A 258 -25.40 -9.15 -5.25
CA ASP A 258 -25.78 -10.56 -5.30
C ASP A 258 -24.57 -11.41 -5.73
N PHE A 259 -23.91 -12.02 -4.75
CA PHE A 259 -22.69 -12.81 -5.00
C PHE A 259 -22.93 -14.04 -5.88
N GLN A 260 -24.14 -14.59 -5.92
CA GLN A 260 -24.43 -15.72 -6.80
C GLN A 260 -24.31 -15.31 -8.26
N LYS A 261 -24.80 -14.12 -8.61
CA LYS A 261 -24.65 -13.55 -9.95
C LYS A 261 -23.20 -13.21 -10.28
N VAL A 262 -22.43 -12.74 -9.29
CA VAL A 262 -20.98 -12.52 -9.45
C VAL A 262 -20.28 -13.82 -9.87
N PHE A 263 -20.56 -14.93 -9.19
CA PHE A 263 -20.00 -16.24 -9.56
C PHE A 263 -20.57 -16.78 -10.87
N ASP A 264 -21.81 -16.45 -11.24
CA ASP A 264 -22.38 -16.81 -12.54
C ASP A 264 -21.63 -16.12 -13.68
N ILE A 265 -21.29 -14.83 -13.54
CA ILE A 265 -20.44 -14.08 -14.50
C ILE A 265 -19.06 -14.72 -14.62
N ILE A 266 -18.46 -15.12 -13.49
CA ILE A 266 -17.15 -15.80 -13.49
C ILE A 266 -17.27 -17.12 -14.26
N LEU A 267 -18.30 -17.93 -13.99
CA LEU A 267 -18.52 -19.21 -14.67
C LEU A 267 -18.81 -19.05 -16.17
N GLU A 268 -19.51 -17.98 -16.56
CA GLU A 268 -19.75 -17.63 -17.97
C GLU A 268 -18.41 -17.41 -18.69
N ILE A 269 -17.53 -16.56 -18.16
CA ILE A 269 -16.19 -16.32 -18.73
C ILE A 269 -15.38 -17.62 -18.81
N VAL A 270 -15.42 -18.42 -17.75
CA VAL A 270 -14.70 -19.71 -17.68
C VAL A 270 -15.17 -20.68 -18.75
N THR A 271 -16.48 -20.76 -18.96
CA THR A 271 -17.10 -21.68 -19.92
C THR A 271 -16.88 -21.21 -21.36
N GLU A 272 -17.05 -19.91 -21.63
CA GLU A 272 -16.80 -19.32 -22.95
C GLU A 272 -15.34 -19.50 -23.41
N ASN A 273 -14.39 -19.35 -22.48
CA ASN A 273 -12.96 -19.44 -22.78
C ASN A 273 -12.39 -20.86 -22.58
N ASN A 274 -13.20 -21.84 -22.17
CA ASN A 274 -12.78 -23.21 -21.85
C ASN A 274 -11.54 -23.26 -20.93
N LEU A 275 -11.57 -22.50 -19.83
CA LEU A 275 -10.42 -22.36 -18.95
C LEU A 275 -10.13 -23.64 -18.18
N SER A 276 -8.84 -23.93 -17.95
CA SER A 276 -8.43 -24.97 -17.03
C SER A 276 -8.55 -24.52 -15.57
N GLU A 277 -8.59 -25.47 -14.63
CA GLU A 277 -8.69 -25.17 -13.19
C GLU A 277 -7.52 -24.30 -12.69
N ASP A 278 -6.36 -24.37 -13.32
CA ASP A 278 -5.18 -23.54 -12.99
C ASP A 278 -5.30 -22.09 -13.48
N GLN A 279 -6.20 -21.81 -14.43
CA GLN A 279 -6.48 -20.48 -14.97
C GLN A 279 -7.68 -19.80 -14.31
N LEU A 280 -8.35 -20.49 -13.38
CA LEU A 280 -9.41 -19.90 -12.59
C LEU A 280 -8.86 -18.83 -11.66
N ILE A 281 -9.67 -17.80 -11.41
CA ILE A 281 -9.36 -16.87 -10.33
C ILE A 281 -9.29 -17.64 -9.00
N LYS A 282 -8.25 -17.39 -8.23
CA LYS A 282 -8.04 -17.97 -6.90
C LYS A 282 -8.75 -17.15 -5.84
N ARG A 283 -8.80 -15.83 -6.02
CA ARG A 283 -9.36 -14.88 -5.05
C ARG A 283 -10.18 -13.78 -5.72
N LEU A 284 -11.33 -13.50 -5.13
CA LEU A 284 -12.23 -12.41 -5.47
C LEU A 284 -12.15 -11.36 -4.36
N PHE A 285 -11.56 -10.20 -4.64
CA PHE A 285 -11.50 -9.08 -3.70
C PHE A 285 -12.76 -8.24 -3.83
N VAL A 286 -13.44 -7.97 -2.71
CA VAL A 286 -14.60 -7.09 -2.67
C VAL A 286 -14.21 -5.85 -1.88
N PHE A 287 -14.15 -4.70 -2.54
CA PHE A 287 -13.81 -3.43 -1.92
C PHE A 287 -15.10 -2.64 -1.70
N SER A 288 -15.53 -2.49 -0.44
CA SER A 288 -16.77 -1.81 -0.06
C SER A 288 -16.63 -1.10 1.28
N ASP A 289 -17.62 -0.32 1.71
CA ASP A 289 -17.71 0.25 3.05
C ASP A 289 -18.68 -0.49 3.98
N MET A 290 -19.31 -1.55 3.49
CA MET A 290 -20.21 -2.39 4.26
C MET A 290 -19.49 -3.63 4.81
N GLU A 291 -20.11 -4.34 5.73
CA GLU A 291 -19.69 -5.71 6.07
C GLU A 291 -20.39 -6.71 5.12
N PHE A 292 -19.81 -7.89 4.92
CA PHE A 292 -20.33 -8.92 4.00
C PHE A 292 -21.81 -9.22 4.26
N ASP A 293 -22.20 -9.40 5.53
CA ASP A 293 -23.57 -9.72 5.91
C ASP A 293 -24.58 -8.61 5.55
N CYS A 294 -24.12 -7.36 5.50
CA CYS A 294 -24.92 -6.21 5.06
C CYS A 294 -24.84 -5.98 3.55
N ALA A 295 -23.76 -6.42 2.91
CA ALA A 295 -23.56 -6.25 1.47
C ALA A 295 -24.33 -7.27 0.65
N ASP A 296 -24.51 -8.50 1.16
CA ASP A 296 -25.19 -9.58 0.42
C ASP A 296 -26.71 -9.45 0.48
N VAL A 297 -27.38 -9.45 -0.67
CA VAL A 297 -28.85 -9.36 -0.75
C VAL A 297 -29.53 -10.59 -0.14
N LYS A 298 -28.88 -11.76 -0.24
CA LYS A 298 -29.46 -13.02 0.21
C LYS A 298 -29.34 -13.20 1.72
N SER A 299 -28.20 -12.80 2.32
CA SER A 299 -28.04 -12.73 3.77
C SER A 299 -29.11 -11.84 4.43
N GLN A 300 -29.49 -10.72 3.80
CA GLN A 300 -30.50 -9.79 4.32
C GLN A 300 -31.94 -10.35 4.28
N ARG A 301 -32.28 -11.16 3.26
CA ARG A 301 -33.66 -11.64 3.01
C ARG A 301 -34.17 -12.68 4.01
N MET A 302 -33.32 -13.21 4.90
CA MET A 302 -33.68 -14.32 5.80
C MET A 302 -34.06 -13.92 7.24
N PHE A 303 -34.21 -12.64 7.55
CA PHE A 303 -34.83 -12.20 8.82
C PHE A 303 -36.37 -12.28 8.73
N VAL A 304 -36.92 -13.49 8.65
CA VAL A 304 -38.34 -13.73 8.98
C VAL A 304 -38.38 -14.46 10.32
N GLU A 305 -38.94 -13.80 11.33
CA GLU A 305 -39.17 -14.34 12.65
C GLU A 305 -39.95 -15.65 12.57
N SER A 306 -39.31 -16.76 12.94
CA SER A 306 -39.99 -17.96 13.42
C SER A 306 -39.03 -18.72 14.32
N ASP A 307 -39.28 -18.57 15.62
CA ASP A 307 -38.96 -19.46 16.73
C ASP A 307 -37.65 -20.27 16.65
N GLY A 308 -36.64 -19.75 17.34
CA GLY A 308 -35.90 -20.59 18.31
C GLY A 308 -34.64 -21.31 17.87
N GLU A 309 -34.12 -21.15 16.66
CA GLU A 309 -32.82 -21.73 16.31
C GLU A 309 -31.99 -20.80 15.40
N GLN A 310 -30.90 -20.29 15.96
CA GLN A 310 -30.08 -19.19 15.42
C GLN A 310 -29.60 -19.48 13.99
N SER A 311 -30.05 -18.64 13.06
CA SER A 311 -29.78 -18.63 11.63
C SER A 311 -28.30 -18.43 11.29
N LYS A 312 -27.54 -19.52 11.19
CA LYS A 312 -26.23 -19.56 10.49
C LYS A 312 -26.31 -20.07 9.04
N LYS A 313 -27.50 -20.41 8.53
CA LYS A 313 -27.67 -21.21 7.30
C LYS A 313 -27.62 -20.44 5.97
N GLY A 314 -27.69 -19.11 5.95
CA GLY A 314 -27.79 -18.35 4.70
C GLY A 314 -26.57 -18.50 3.79
N TRP A 315 -25.44 -17.96 4.24
CA TRP A 315 -24.19 -18.01 3.47
C TRP A 315 -23.68 -19.44 3.23
N GLU A 316 -23.74 -20.33 4.23
CA GLU A 316 -23.32 -21.72 4.03
C GLU A 316 -24.10 -22.39 2.90
N THR A 317 -25.42 -22.17 2.84
CA THR A 317 -26.25 -22.69 1.74
C THR A 317 -25.90 -22.04 0.40
N ASP A 318 -25.67 -20.73 0.36
CA ASP A 318 -25.26 -20.04 -0.87
C ASP A 318 -23.88 -20.52 -1.35
N TYR A 319 -22.92 -20.68 -0.45
CA TYR A 319 -21.59 -21.20 -0.75
C TYR A 319 -21.65 -22.64 -1.25
N GLU A 320 -22.48 -23.51 -0.66
CA GLU A 320 -22.74 -24.85 -1.16
C GLU A 320 -23.36 -24.85 -2.56
N VAL A 321 -24.24 -23.89 -2.86
CA VAL A 321 -24.80 -23.70 -4.22
C VAL A 321 -23.70 -23.28 -5.20
N ILE A 322 -22.80 -22.37 -4.82
CA ILE A 322 -21.66 -21.96 -5.65
C ILE A 322 -20.74 -23.16 -5.90
N GLN A 323 -20.37 -23.91 -4.86
CA GLN A 323 -19.57 -25.12 -4.99
C GLN A 323 -20.22 -26.14 -5.94
N ARG A 324 -21.54 -26.32 -5.85
CA ARG A 324 -22.27 -27.20 -6.76
C ARG A 324 -22.21 -26.72 -8.20
N LYS A 325 -22.44 -25.42 -8.46
CA LYS A 325 -22.33 -24.81 -9.80
C LYS A 325 -20.94 -25.04 -10.39
N PHE A 326 -19.88 -24.77 -9.63
CA PHE A 326 -18.50 -25.01 -10.09
C PHE A 326 -18.25 -26.49 -10.41
N LYS A 327 -18.73 -27.40 -9.54
CA LYS A 327 -18.60 -28.84 -9.73
C LYS A 327 -19.35 -29.35 -10.95
N GLU A 328 -20.55 -28.83 -11.22
CA GLU A 328 -21.34 -29.15 -12.41
C GLU A 328 -20.62 -28.72 -13.71
N HIS A 329 -19.82 -27.65 -13.65
CA HIS A 329 -18.98 -27.19 -14.75
C HIS A 329 -17.59 -27.86 -14.78
N GLY A 330 -17.33 -28.85 -13.92
CA GLY A 330 -16.11 -29.65 -13.91
C GLY A 330 -14.97 -29.12 -13.03
N TYR A 331 -15.22 -28.10 -12.20
CA TYR A 331 -14.21 -27.51 -11.32
C TYR A 331 -14.36 -27.97 -9.87
N SER A 332 -13.25 -28.29 -9.21
CA SER A 332 -13.24 -28.73 -7.81
C SER A 332 -12.97 -27.59 -6.82
N LYS A 333 -12.37 -26.50 -7.31
CA LYS A 333 -12.02 -25.31 -6.53
C LYS A 333 -12.98 -24.16 -6.82
N VAL A 334 -13.37 -23.47 -5.75
CA VAL A 334 -14.11 -22.21 -5.80
C VAL A 334 -13.18 -21.08 -5.37
N PRO A 335 -13.23 -19.92 -6.04
CA PRO A 335 -12.47 -18.75 -5.61
C PRO A 335 -12.80 -18.36 -4.16
N GLU A 336 -11.78 -18.01 -3.38
CA GLU A 336 -11.97 -17.44 -2.04
C GLU A 336 -12.40 -15.97 -2.15
N ILE A 337 -13.41 -15.57 -1.38
CA ILE A 337 -13.85 -14.17 -1.31
C ILE A 337 -13.07 -13.47 -0.21
N VAL A 338 -12.43 -12.36 -0.54
CA VAL A 338 -11.79 -11.48 0.43
C VAL A 338 -12.58 -10.18 0.47
N PHE A 339 -13.41 -10.03 1.49
CA PHE A 339 -14.23 -8.85 1.68
C PHE A 339 -13.46 -7.81 2.48
N TRP A 340 -13.27 -6.62 1.91
CA TRP A 340 -12.51 -5.54 2.52
C TRP A 340 -13.38 -4.30 2.72
N ASN A 341 -13.70 -4.04 3.99
CA ASN A 341 -14.36 -2.82 4.45
C ASN A 341 -13.36 -1.65 4.56
N LEU A 342 -13.56 -0.60 3.77
CA LEU A 342 -12.68 0.56 3.62
C LEU A 342 -13.08 1.78 4.47
N ARG A 343 -14.27 1.85 5.06
CA ARG A 343 -14.80 3.10 5.68
C ARG A 343 -14.59 3.21 7.18
N ASP A 344 -14.66 2.14 7.97
CA ASP A 344 -14.32 2.21 9.40
C ASP A 344 -14.24 0.84 10.09
N SER A 345 -13.21 0.65 10.91
CA SER A 345 -13.37 0.25 12.31
C SER A 345 -12.12 0.62 13.10
N ASN A 346 -12.27 1.13 14.33
CA ASN A 346 -11.20 1.29 15.33
C ASN A 346 -10.61 -0.06 15.82
N SER A 347 -10.81 -1.13 15.07
CA SER A 347 -10.55 -2.50 15.47
C SER A 347 -9.44 -3.08 14.61
N THR A 348 -8.57 -3.85 15.26
CA THR A 348 -7.60 -4.76 14.63
C THR A 348 -8.21 -5.45 13.41
N PRO A 349 -7.47 -5.65 12.30
CA PRO A 349 -7.95 -6.41 11.17
C PRO A 349 -8.31 -7.83 11.63
N VAL A 350 -9.59 -8.09 11.86
CA VAL A 350 -10.07 -9.42 12.26
C VAL A 350 -10.40 -10.19 10.99
N VAL A 351 -9.58 -11.19 10.68
CA VAL A 351 -9.94 -12.20 9.69
C VAL A 351 -10.92 -13.17 10.31
N ALA A 352 -12.20 -12.82 10.28
CA ALA A 352 -13.25 -13.80 10.52
C ALA A 352 -13.33 -14.73 9.29
N LYS A 353 -13.10 -16.03 9.51
CA LYS A 353 -13.26 -17.05 8.48
C LYS A 353 -14.67 -17.62 8.56
N GLN A 354 -15.52 -17.22 7.63
CA GLN A 354 -16.66 -18.04 7.22
C GLN A 354 -16.19 -18.98 6.10
N SER A 355 -16.91 -20.06 5.82
CA SER A 355 -16.52 -21.00 4.74
C SER A 355 -16.40 -20.26 3.40
N GLY A 356 -15.19 -20.20 2.85
CA GLY A 356 -14.91 -19.54 1.56
C GLY A 356 -14.83 -18.01 1.60
N VAL A 357 -14.96 -17.36 2.77
CA VAL A 357 -14.91 -15.89 2.92
C VAL A 357 -13.94 -15.48 4.01
N ALA A 358 -13.04 -14.57 3.67
CA ALA A 358 -12.18 -13.84 4.59
C ALA A 358 -12.64 -12.38 4.70
N MET A 359 -12.86 -11.90 5.92
CA MET A 359 -13.20 -10.49 6.15
C MET A 359 -12.00 -9.67 6.58
N VAL A 360 -11.95 -8.43 6.12
CA VAL A 360 -10.88 -7.48 6.36
C VAL A 360 -11.53 -6.15 6.66
N SER A 361 -11.23 -5.57 7.80
CA SER A 361 -11.75 -4.26 8.19
C SER A 361 -10.61 -3.28 8.41
N GLY A 362 -10.87 -2.04 8.00
CA GLY A 362 -9.99 -0.93 8.20
C GLY A 362 -9.03 -0.69 7.03
N PHE A 363 -8.46 0.50 7.06
CA PHE A 363 -7.56 0.99 6.03
C PHE A 363 -6.28 1.51 6.68
N SER A 364 -5.15 0.88 6.37
CA SER A 364 -3.83 1.34 6.82
C SER A 364 -2.76 1.14 5.76
N LYS A 365 -1.71 1.98 5.80
CA LYS A 365 -0.55 1.88 4.91
C LYS A 365 0.11 0.50 5.00
N ASN A 366 0.17 -0.07 6.21
CA ASN A 366 0.76 -1.38 6.45
C ASN A 366 -0.08 -2.50 5.83
N LEU A 367 -1.41 -2.43 5.94
CA LEU A 367 -2.32 -3.43 5.37
C LEU A 367 -2.27 -3.43 3.83
N LEU A 368 -2.22 -2.24 3.22
CA LEU A 368 -1.98 -2.13 1.78
C LEU A 368 -0.61 -2.71 1.39
N THR A 369 0.44 -2.41 2.13
CA THR A 369 1.78 -2.95 1.84
C THR A 369 1.79 -4.48 1.91
N LEU A 370 1.17 -5.06 2.94
CA LEU A 370 1.00 -6.51 3.08
C LEU A 370 0.20 -7.12 1.93
N PHE A 371 -0.88 -6.46 1.52
CA PHE A 371 -1.66 -6.86 0.36
C PHE A 371 -0.80 -6.89 -0.91
N LEU A 372 0.04 -5.88 -1.13
CA LEU A 372 0.94 -5.78 -2.29
C LEU A 372 2.16 -6.72 -2.23
N ASP A 373 2.58 -7.12 -1.03
CA ASP A 373 3.76 -7.97 -0.81
C ASP A 373 3.41 -9.46 -0.83
N VAL A 374 2.35 -9.83 -0.11
CA VAL A 374 1.94 -11.23 0.06
C VAL A 374 0.83 -11.61 -0.92
N GLY A 375 0.26 -10.62 -1.61
CA GLY A 375 -0.82 -10.78 -2.58
C GLY A 375 -2.16 -11.08 -1.94
N GLY A 376 -2.41 -10.62 -0.71
CA GLY A 376 -3.66 -10.79 0.03
C GLY A 376 -3.45 -11.14 1.50
N ILE A 377 -4.55 -11.28 2.23
CA ILE A 377 -4.53 -11.17 3.69
C ILE A 377 -4.36 -12.54 4.34
N VAL A 378 -3.13 -12.72 4.80
CA VAL A 378 -2.71 -13.66 5.85
C VAL A 378 -3.40 -13.25 7.14
N ASN A 379 -3.78 -14.22 7.98
CA ASN A 379 -4.51 -13.91 9.21
C ASN A 379 -3.67 -12.96 10.11
N ALA A 380 -4.26 -12.23 11.07
CA ALA A 380 -3.51 -11.30 11.94
C ALA A 380 -2.28 -11.95 12.65
N GLU A 381 -2.38 -13.22 13.02
CA GLU A 381 -1.28 -14.05 13.54
C GLU A 381 -0.24 -14.38 12.48
N ASP A 382 -0.63 -14.58 11.23
CA ASP A 382 0.31 -14.80 10.12
C ASP A 382 1.00 -13.49 9.73
N VAL A 383 0.31 -12.35 9.82
CA VAL A 383 0.88 -11.00 9.66
C VAL A 383 1.88 -10.72 10.77
N MET A 384 1.51 -11.02 12.02
CA MET A 384 2.43 -10.97 13.16
C MET A 384 3.60 -11.94 12.96
N GLY A 385 3.35 -13.16 12.52
CA GLY A 385 4.36 -14.17 12.24
C GLY A 385 5.33 -13.74 11.15
N LEU A 386 4.86 -13.10 10.08
CA LEU A 386 5.69 -12.53 9.03
C LEU A 386 6.49 -11.33 9.52
N ALA A 387 5.89 -10.44 10.31
CA ALA A 387 6.59 -9.31 10.92
C ALA A 387 7.70 -9.78 11.88
N LEU A 388 7.45 -10.87 12.62
CA LEU A 388 8.41 -11.51 13.53
C LEU A 388 9.35 -12.52 12.83
N ALA A 389 9.17 -12.80 11.54
CA ALA A 389 10.05 -13.69 10.78
C ALA A 389 11.30 -12.97 10.24
N GLY A 390 11.42 -11.66 10.45
CA GLY A 390 12.60 -10.87 10.12
C GLY A 390 13.88 -11.41 10.77
N GLU A 391 15.03 -11.26 10.11
CA GLU A 391 16.30 -11.75 10.65
C GLU A 391 16.67 -11.15 12.01
N GLU A 392 16.17 -9.95 12.29
CA GLU A 392 16.32 -9.24 13.56
C GLU A 392 15.63 -9.93 14.74
N TYR A 393 14.54 -10.66 14.51
CA TYR A 393 13.77 -11.35 15.57
C TYR A 393 14.25 -12.78 15.83
N LYS A 394 15.09 -13.36 14.94
CA LYS A 394 15.71 -14.70 15.15
C LYS A 394 16.60 -14.79 16.40
N LYS A 395 17.03 -13.64 16.95
CA LYS A 395 17.90 -13.57 18.15
C LYS A 395 17.13 -13.48 19.46
N LEU A 396 15.80 -13.41 19.43
CA LEU A 396 14.99 -13.32 20.64
C LEU A 396 14.71 -14.73 21.18
N PHE A 397 15.15 -14.96 22.41
CA PHE A 397 14.82 -16.16 23.16
C PHE A 397 13.50 -15.93 23.90
N VAL A 398 12.50 -16.76 23.59
CA VAL A 398 11.28 -16.83 24.40
C VAL A 398 11.63 -17.64 25.64
N PHE A 399 11.57 -16.99 26.81
CA PHE A 399 11.60 -17.69 28.10
C PHE A 399 10.15 -17.93 28.51
N ASP A 400 9.81 -19.20 28.69
CA ASP A 400 8.51 -19.70 29.16
C ASP A 400 8.41 -19.62 30.68
#